data_AF-A0A1F8XQN8-F1
#
_entry.id   AF-A0A1F8XQN8-F1
#
_cell.length_a   1.000
_cell.length_b   1.000
_cell.length_c   1.000
_cell.angle_alpha   90.00
_cell.angle_beta   90.00
_cell.angle_gamma   90.00
#
_symmetry.space_group_name_H-M   'P 1'
#
loop_
_entity.id
_entity.type
_entity.pdbx_description
1 polymer ?
#
loop_
_entity_poly.entity_id
_entity_poly.type
_entity_poly.pdbx_seq_one_letter_code
_entity_poly.pdbx_strand_id
1 'polypeptide(L)'
;MGDCGSCGPSGGGPFSEGVELVEFVYQAHGGAVRNAPIPDGGLKIKCQGCGEGFVLKTFVGKCPKCGGVHAVSPPRCEDPENVQFAGIGYKLPEDK
;
A
#
# COMPACT_ATOMS: atom_id res chain seq x y z
N MET A 1 -17.99 -26.01 22.38
CA MET A 1 -16.64 -25.56 21.95
C MET A 1 -16.13 -26.59 20.98
N GLY A 2 -15.95 -26.21 19.72
CA GLY A 2 -15.60 -27.14 18.64
C GLY A 2 -16.69 -27.15 17.60
N ASP A 3 -16.53 -26.33 16.57
CA ASP A 3 -17.04 -26.66 15.26
C ASP A 3 -16.00 -26.25 14.22
N CYS A 4 -15.78 -27.17 13.29
CA CYS A 4 -14.74 -27.18 12.28
C CYS A 4 -15.45 -27.05 10.94
N GLY A 5 -15.03 -26.12 10.10
CA GLY A 5 -15.35 -26.17 8.67
C GLY A 5 -15.83 -24.86 8.08
N SER A 6 -14.91 -24.09 7.53
CA SER A 6 -15.03 -23.63 6.15
C SER A 6 -13.67 -23.20 5.61
N CYS A 7 -13.43 -23.65 4.40
CA CYS A 7 -12.27 -23.43 3.55
C CYS A 7 -12.03 -21.95 3.24
N GLY A 8 -10.75 -21.64 3.02
CA GLY A 8 -10.21 -20.34 2.64
C GLY A 8 -9.32 -19.78 3.75
N PRO A 9 -8.01 -19.56 3.55
CA PRO A 9 -7.34 -18.56 4.36
C PRO A 9 -7.99 -17.23 3.95
N SER A 10 -9.12 -16.89 4.59
CA SER A 10 -9.61 -15.51 4.67
C SER A 10 -8.63 -14.77 5.57
N GLY A 11 -7.41 -14.65 5.06
CA GLY A 11 -6.28 -14.01 5.68
C GLY A 11 -6.54 -12.53 5.64
N GLY A 12 -7.23 -12.03 6.66
CA GLY A 12 -7.05 -10.66 7.13
C GLY A 12 -5.64 -10.53 7.71
N GLY A 13 -4.63 -10.77 6.89
CA GLY A 13 -3.25 -10.44 7.25
C GLY A 13 -3.08 -8.92 7.18
N PRO A 14 -1.93 -8.38 7.63
CA PRO A 14 -1.62 -6.95 7.53
C PRO A 14 -1.72 -6.40 6.09
N PHE A 15 -1.71 -7.28 5.09
CA PHE A 15 -1.93 -6.93 3.69
C PHE A 15 -3.37 -6.50 3.39
N SER A 16 -4.40 -7.00 4.10
CA SER A 16 -5.79 -6.63 3.85
C SER A 16 -6.07 -5.17 4.25
N GLU A 17 -5.62 -4.77 5.44
CA GLU A 17 -5.69 -3.36 5.85
C GLU A 17 -4.85 -2.47 4.92
N GLY A 18 -3.72 -2.99 4.42
CA GLY A 18 -2.90 -2.25 3.49
C GLY A 18 -3.52 -2.06 2.11
N VAL A 19 -4.26 -3.07 1.60
CA VAL A 19 -5.09 -2.95 0.40
C VAL A 19 -6.14 -1.88 0.60
N GLU A 20 -6.85 -1.88 1.74
CA GLU A 20 -7.89 -0.88 2.03
C GLU A 20 -7.34 0.54 2.07
N LEU A 21 -6.16 0.77 2.70
CA LEU A 21 -5.54 2.10 2.68
C LEU A 21 -5.10 2.48 1.27
N VAL A 22 -4.49 1.56 0.52
CA VAL A 22 -4.08 1.81 -0.87
C VAL A 22 -5.27 2.24 -1.69
N GLU A 23 -6.39 1.52 -1.61
CA GLU A 23 -7.64 1.87 -2.30
C GLU A 23 -8.18 3.22 -1.86
N PHE A 24 -8.18 3.51 -0.55
CA PHE A 24 -8.66 4.78 -0.01
C PHE A 24 -7.84 5.96 -0.52
N VAL A 25 -6.51 5.89 -0.40
CA VAL A 25 -5.59 6.94 -0.88
C VAL A 25 -5.64 7.04 -2.40
N TYR A 26 -5.83 5.92 -3.08
CA TYR A 26 -5.97 5.88 -4.52
C TYR A 26 -7.25 6.56 -5.01
N GLN A 27 -8.39 6.33 -4.36
CA GLN A 27 -9.68 6.95 -4.70
C GLN A 27 -9.83 8.36 -4.11
N ALA A 28 -8.98 8.74 -3.15
CA ALA A 28 -9.02 10.05 -2.51
C ALA A 28 -8.96 11.18 -3.56
N HIS A 29 -9.87 12.14 -3.41
CA HIS A 29 -10.07 13.24 -4.36
C HIS A 29 -10.24 12.75 -5.82
N GLY A 30 -10.93 11.62 -6.02
CA GLY A 30 -11.23 11.07 -7.35
C GLY A 30 -10.00 10.58 -8.12
N GLY A 31 -8.92 10.19 -7.43
CA GLY A 31 -7.69 9.74 -8.09
C GLY A 31 -6.60 10.79 -8.22
N ALA A 32 -6.79 11.99 -7.66
CA ALA A 32 -5.78 13.04 -7.69
C ALA A 32 -4.61 12.77 -6.72
N VAL A 33 -4.89 12.16 -5.57
CA VAL A 33 -3.88 11.94 -4.51
C VAL A 33 -2.84 10.90 -4.90
N ARG A 34 -3.23 9.82 -5.60
CA ARG A 34 -2.32 8.71 -5.94
C ARG A 34 -1.03 9.15 -6.65
N ASN A 35 -1.15 10.13 -7.53
CA ASN A 35 -0.06 10.70 -8.34
C ASN A 35 0.47 12.00 -7.75
N ALA A 36 -0.13 12.49 -6.65
CA ALA A 36 0.36 13.68 -6.00
C ALA A 36 1.73 13.39 -5.36
N PRO A 37 2.70 14.30 -5.53
CA PRO A 37 4.02 14.14 -4.94
C PRO A 37 3.93 14.22 -3.43
N ILE A 38 4.66 13.35 -2.74
CA ILE A 38 4.85 13.48 -1.29
C ILE A 38 5.69 14.75 -1.05
N PRO A 39 5.30 15.59 -0.09
CA PRO A 39 6.11 16.75 0.32
C PRO A 39 7.54 16.33 0.74
N ASP A 40 8.46 17.28 0.80
CA ASP A 40 9.87 17.02 1.17
C ASP A 40 10.67 16.17 0.15
N GLY A 41 10.13 15.94 -1.06
CA GLY A 41 10.83 15.27 -2.15
C GLY A 41 10.72 13.73 -2.15
N GLY A 42 9.87 13.19 -1.28
CA GLY A 42 9.56 11.76 -1.20
C GLY A 42 9.96 11.11 0.11
N LEU A 43 9.24 10.06 0.49
CA LEU A 43 9.43 9.35 1.75
C LEU A 43 10.37 8.16 1.55
N LYS A 44 11.44 8.07 2.34
CA LYS A 44 12.35 6.92 2.33
C LYS A 44 11.72 5.77 3.11
N ILE A 45 11.39 4.69 2.42
CA ILE A 45 10.70 3.53 3.00
C ILE A 45 11.42 2.24 2.66
N LYS A 46 11.18 1.18 3.44
CA LYS A 46 11.58 -0.18 3.08
C LYS A 46 10.36 -0.93 2.57
N CYS A 47 10.51 -1.63 1.45
CA CYS A 47 9.45 -2.45 0.90
C CYS A 47 9.09 -3.58 1.89
N GLN A 48 7.85 -3.64 2.34
CA GLN A 48 7.40 -4.69 3.25
C GLN A 48 7.35 -6.07 2.58
N GLY A 49 7.34 -6.14 1.25
CA GLY A 49 7.33 -7.40 0.49
C GLY A 49 8.72 -8.01 0.25
N CYS A 50 9.71 -7.19 -0.13
CA CYS A 50 11.05 -7.69 -0.48
C CYS A 50 12.19 -7.16 0.40
N GLY A 51 11.92 -6.21 1.29
CA GLY A 51 12.90 -5.61 2.19
C GLY A 51 13.76 -4.50 1.56
N GLU A 52 13.66 -4.26 0.24
CA GLU A 52 14.47 -3.25 -0.45
C GLU A 52 14.10 -1.83 -0.02
N GLY A 53 15.12 -1.00 0.25
CA GLY A 53 14.93 0.43 0.52
C GLY A 53 14.68 1.22 -0.78
N PHE A 54 13.61 2.01 -0.82
CA PHE A 54 13.32 2.89 -1.95
C PHE A 54 12.68 4.21 -1.50
N VAL A 55 12.65 5.19 -2.39
CA VAL A 55 12.01 6.49 -2.13
C VAL A 55 10.64 6.50 -2.77
N LEU A 56 9.61 6.61 -1.93
CA LEU A 56 8.23 6.78 -2.35
C LEU A 56 8.01 8.24 -2.74
N LYS A 57 7.93 8.53 -4.04
CA LYS A 57 7.79 9.91 -4.55
C LYS A 57 6.37 10.44 -4.50
N THR A 58 5.37 9.56 -4.50
CA THR A 58 3.93 9.86 -4.59
C THR A 58 3.17 9.09 -3.52
N PHE A 59 1.97 9.53 -3.15
CA PHE A 59 1.20 8.88 -2.07
C PHE A 59 0.89 7.40 -2.35
N VAL A 60 0.82 7.00 -3.62
CA VAL A 60 0.77 5.60 -4.04
C VAL A 60 1.94 5.32 -4.97
N GLY A 61 2.69 4.27 -4.72
CA GLY A 61 3.86 3.90 -5.52
C GLY A 61 4.14 2.40 -5.53
N LYS A 62 4.81 1.95 -6.59
CA LYS A 62 5.19 0.55 -6.78
C LYS A 62 6.68 0.38 -6.46
N CYS A 63 7.03 -0.68 -5.74
CA CYS A 63 8.41 -1.04 -5.50
C CYS A 63 9.06 -1.48 -6.83
N PRO A 64 10.19 -0.89 -7.26
CA PRO A 64 10.82 -1.22 -8.55
C PRO A 64 11.46 -2.62 -8.58
N LYS A 65 11.63 -3.28 -7.42
CA LYS A 65 12.23 -4.62 -7.33
C LYS A 65 11.20 -5.74 -7.46
N CYS A 66 10.17 -5.72 -6.62
CA CYS A 66 9.17 -6.78 -6.58
C CYS A 66 7.85 -6.38 -7.25
N GLY A 67 7.65 -5.10 -7.59
CA GLY A 67 6.39 -4.60 -8.15
C GLY A 67 5.28 -4.42 -7.11
N GLY A 68 5.58 -4.53 -5.81
CA GLY A 68 4.57 -4.42 -4.76
C GLY A 68 4.09 -2.99 -4.52
N VAL A 69 2.79 -2.82 -4.29
CA VAL A 69 2.14 -1.50 -4.16
C VAL A 69 2.17 -1.04 -2.71
N HIS A 70 2.64 0.19 -2.51
CA HIS A 70 2.70 0.86 -1.22
C HIS A 70 1.89 2.15 -1.29
N ALA A 71 1.16 2.47 -0.24
CA ALA A 71 0.51 3.77 -0.10
C ALA A 71 0.68 4.34 1.30
N VAL A 72 0.65 5.66 1.38
CA VAL A 72 0.67 6.38 2.65
C VAL A 72 -0.42 7.43 2.64
N SER A 73 -1.05 7.63 3.80
CA SER A 73 -2.11 8.63 3.95
C SER A 73 -1.50 10.04 3.95
N PRO A 74 -2.10 11.03 3.25
CA PRO A 74 -1.61 12.40 3.21
C PRO A 74 -1.27 13.05 4.56
N PRO A 75 -2.12 12.98 5.60
CA PRO A 75 -1.80 13.55 6.90
C PRO A 75 -0.66 12.85 7.64
N ARG A 76 -0.15 11.70 7.15
CA ARG A 76 0.90 10.91 7.79
C ARG A 76 2.03 10.53 6.82
N CYS A 77 2.20 11.30 5.75
CA CYS A 77 3.18 11.01 4.70
C CYS A 77 4.63 11.35 5.06
N GLU A 78 4.85 11.94 6.24
CA GLU A 78 6.18 12.17 6.82
C GLU A 78 6.75 10.95 7.55
N ASP A 79 5.89 9.99 7.93
CA ASP A 79 6.26 8.84 8.74
C ASP A 79 6.26 7.54 7.90
N PRO A 80 7.42 6.88 7.72
CA PRO A 80 7.51 5.64 6.96
C PRO A 80 6.78 4.47 7.65
N GLU A 81 6.51 4.57 8.96
CA GLU A 81 5.76 3.56 9.72
C GLU A 81 4.27 3.55 9.39
N ASN A 82 3.74 4.66 8.83
CA ASN A 82 2.34 4.78 8.41
C ASN A 82 2.12 4.34 6.95
N VAL A 83 3.19 3.87 6.28
CA VAL A 83 3.11 3.33 4.93
C VAL A 83 2.50 1.94 5.02
N GLN A 84 1.48 1.73 4.22
CA GLN A 84 0.83 0.45 4.06
C GLN A 84 1.21 -0.23 2.76
N PHE A 85 1.13 -1.55 2.78
CA PHE A 85 1.52 -2.41 1.66
C PHE A 85 0.36 -3.32 1.24
N ALA A 86 -0.12 -3.12 0.01
CA ALA A 86 -1.21 -3.91 -0.56
C ALA A 86 -0.77 -5.29 -1.06
N GLY A 87 0.53 -5.56 -1.16
CA GLY A 87 1.05 -6.84 -1.63
C GLY A 87 1.88 -6.77 -2.90
N ILE A 88 2.63 -7.85 -3.16
CA ILE A 88 3.40 -8.05 -4.39
C ILE A 88 2.42 -8.43 -5.51
N GLY A 89 2.46 -7.72 -6.64
CA GLY A 89 1.56 -7.97 -7.77
C GLY A 89 0.12 -7.49 -7.54
N TYR A 90 -0.12 -6.67 -6.50
CA TYR A 90 -1.41 -6.00 -6.34
C TYR A 90 -1.67 -5.09 -7.55
N LYS A 91 -2.84 -5.30 -8.16
CA LYS A 91 -3.32 -4.47 -9.27
C LYS A 91 -4.21 -3.38 -8.70
N LEU A 92 -3.83 -2.13 -9.00
CA LEU A 92 -4.69 -0.98 -8.75
C LEU A 92 -6.02 -1.18 -9.50
N PRO A 93 -7.13 -0.59 -9.05
CA PRO A 93 -8.44 -0.85 -9.63
C PRO A 93 -8.59 -0.31 -11.07
N GLU A 94 -7.67 0.52 -11.56
CA GLU A 94 -7.56 0.85 -13.00
C GLU A 94 -6.96 -0.27 -13.87
N ASP A 95 -6.21 -1.18 -13.25
CA ASP A 95 -5.50 -2.30 -13.87
C ASP A 95 -6.35 -3.61 -13.83
N LYS A 96 -7.57 -3.54 -13.28
CA LYS A 96 -8.53 -4.65 -13.14
C LYS A 96 -9.47 -4.78 -14.32
#